data_AF-T0YK37-F1
#
_entry.id   AF-T0YK37-F1
#
_cell.length_a   1.000
_cell.length_b   1.000
_cell.length_c   1.000
_cell.angle_alpha   90.00
_cell.angle_beta   90.00
_cell.angle_gamma   90.00
#
_symmetry.space_group_name_H-M   'P 1'
#
loop_
_entity.id
_entity.type
_entity.pdbx_description
1 polymer ?
#
loop_
_entity_poly.entity_id
_entity_poly.type
_entity_poly.pdbx_seq_one_letter_code
_entity_poly.pdbx_strand_id
1 'polypeptide(L)'
;MAGELDDRGRGGGVLLVFLLPALLATLVTTPLAAALGGRLEWRRASLLALSVLLLELPLAVGGRIAFDSFPQYLPALAMLPLFLQGPATWFRHMTLFGVSRASHRASILPTLVQPVAATAGVLAVYGASVSLGLAAAVFILLGFLCAALLLRAADRPLRREFRTSGVALIRPMLDHVNGRDPAATRELEEFFSRFSIPANLRVRLLTFPGPDRVRASIALPTVHPGPFASLGASDLPRKVAERLGSGGGTVFVPHTPCDHDLDLPSRAEMDRVSQACRDLLDRLGPSGEVAPVRASPLVTPREGSLARAQVLGDTALVVVTQAPGPTDDIAFSVADRAVREAEARSGLAVALVDAHNSYIKDLGDISYGTPVAERL
;
A
#
# COMPACT_ATOMS: atom_id res chain seq x y z
N MET A 1 4.06 60.27 20.94
CA MET A 1 5.03 59.17 20.70
C MET A 1 4.81 57.93 21.57
N ALA A 2 3.73 57.81 22.37
CA ALA A 2 3.43 56.60 23.15
C ALA A 2 2.43 55.63 22.48
N GLY A 3 1.89 55.98 21.30
CA GLY A 3 0.87 55.17 20.61
C GLY A 3 1.39 54.25 19.49
N GLU A 4 2.61 54.45 18.99
CA GLU A 4 3.15 53.65 17.86
C GLU A 4 3.89 52.38 18.28
N LEU A 5 4.13 52.18 19.59
CA LEU A 5 4.78 50.98 20.12
C LEU A 5 3.80 49.85 20.45
N ASP A 6 2.50 50.13 20.59
CA ASP A 6 1.46 49.11 20.86
C ASP A 6 1.03 48.36 19.57
N ASP A 7 1.05 49.03 18.42
CA ASP A 7 0.63 48.42 17.13
C ASP A 7 1.66 47.45 16.54
N ARG A 8 2.97 47.69 16.77
CA ARG A 8 4.03 46.79 16.25
C ARG A 8 4.07 45.44 16.98
N GLY A 9 3.59 45.38 18.22
CA GLY A 9 3.48 44.13 19.00
C GLY A 9 2.31 43.23 18.56
N ARG A 10 1.23 43.83 18.04
CA ARG A 10 0.03 43.10 17.59
C ARG A 10 0.23 42.43 16.23
N GLY A 11 1.05 43.01 15.35
CA GLY A 11 1.30 42.48 14.01
C GLY A 11 2.03 41.13 13.96
N GLY A 12 2.98 40.89 14.87
CA GLY A 12 3.62 39.58 15.05
C GLY A 12 2.72 38.56 15.76
N GLY A 13 1.77 39.03 16.56
CA GLY A 13 0.88 38.19 17.37
C GLY A 13 0.02 37.23 16.54
N VAL A 14 -0.55 37.68 15.41
CA VAL A 14 -1.48 36.86 14.60
C VAL A 14 -0.79 35.63 13.98
N LEU A 15 0.46 35.76 13.54
CA LEU A 15 1.23 34.61 13.01
C LEU A 15 1.64 33.66 14.13
N LEU A 16 2.01 34.20 15.30
CA LEU A 16 2.34 33.40 16.48
C LEU A 16 1.15 32.59 17.01
N VAL A 17 -0.08 33.09 16.82
CA VAL A 17 -1.33 32.39 17.19
C VAL A 17 -1.47 31.03 16.52
N PHE A 18 -0.90 30.82 15.32
CA PHE A 18 -0.96 29.52 14.63
C PHE A 18 0.38 28.77 14.72
N LEU A 19 1.50 29.48 14.69
CA LEU A 19 2.82 28.88 14.77
C LEU A 19 3.08 28.21 16.13
N LEU A 20 2.75 28.86 17.26
CA LEU A 20 2.99 28.30 18.58
C LEU A 20 2.16 27.02 18.84
N PRO A 21 0.85 26.96 18.51
CA PRO A 21 0.10 25.71 18.55
C PRO A 21 0.67 24.60 17.66
N ALA A 22 1.19 24.93 16.48
CA ALA A 22 1.81 23.94 15.60
C ALA A 22 3.10 23.36 16.20
N LEU A 23 3.94 24.20 16.81
CA LEU A 23 5.12 23.78 17.54
C LEU A 23 4.75 22.93 18.77
N LEU A 24 3.77 23.37 19.55
CA LEU A 24 3.24 22.61 20.69
C LEU A 24 2.71 21.24 20.24
N ALA A 25 1.94 21.20 19.16
CA ALA A 25 1.39 19.96 18.61
C ALA A 25 2.50 19.02 18.13
N THR A 26 3.58 19.55 17.55
CA THR A 26 4.75 18.76 17.16
C THR A 26 5.36 18.04 18.36
N LEU A 27 5.47 18.71 19.51
CA LEU A 27 6.08 18.18 20.73
C LEU A 27 5.16 17.23 21.51
N VAL A 28 3.84 17.48 21.51
CA VAL A 28 2.90 16.81 22.42
C VAL A 28 2.05 15.74 21.75
N THR A 29 1.80 15.82 20.43
CA THR A 29 0.87 14.88 19.77
C THR A 29 1.36 13.43 19.87
N THR A 30 2.66 13.18 19.65
CA THR A 30 3.27 11.83 19.74
C THR A 30 3.16 11.21 21.13
N PRO A 31 3.69 11.83 22.21
CA PRO A 31 3.63 11.24 23.55
C PRO A 31 2.18 11.09 24.05
N LEU A 32 1.30 12.03 23.70
CA LEU A 32 -0.12 11.94 24.06
C LEU A 32 -0.83 10.80 23.35
N ALA A 33 -0.57 10.62 22.05
CA ALA A 33 -1.11 9.48 21.30
C ALA A 33 -0.59 8.15 21.87
N ALA A 34 0.70 8.08 22.23
CA ALA A 34 1.31 6.91 22.85
C ALA A 34 0.68 6.57 24.22
N ALA A 35 0.46 7.58 25.07
CA ALA A 35 -0.20 7.40 26.37
C ALA A 35 -1.62 6.85 26.25
N LEU A 36 -2.29 7.10 25.12
CA LEU A 36 -3.63 6.58 24.81
C LEU A 36 -3.59 5.28 23.98
N GLY A 37 -2.42 4.63 23.93
CA GLY A 37 -2.20 3.34 23.27
C GLY A 37 -2.16 3.40 21.75
N GLY A 38 -1.94 4.59 21.17
CA GLY A 38 -1.67 4.76 19.73
C GLY A 38 -0.17 4.73 19.41
N ARG A 39 0.17 4.60 18.13
CA ARG A 39 1.55 4.64 17.65
C ARG A 39 1.71 5.72 16.59
N LEU A 40 2.42 6.80 16.92
CA LEU A 40 2.66 7.90 15.99
C LEU A 40 4.15 8.26 16.01
N GLU A 41 4.75 8.36 14.84
CA GLU A 41 6.15 8.77 14.73
C GLU A 41 6.24 10.30 14.78
N TRP A 42 7.31 10.82 15.37
CA TRP A 42 7.58 12.26 15.43
C TRP A 42 7.48 12.93 14.07
N ARG A 43 8.09 12.35 13.01
CA ARG A 43 8.00 12.89 11.65
C ARG A 43 6.56 13.04 11.14
N ARG A 44 5.68 12.12 11.49
CA ARG A 44 4.25 12.16 11.10
C ARG A 44 3.48 13.18 11.92
N ALA A 45 3.76 13.29 13.22
CA ALA A 45 3.19 14.33 14.08
C ALA A 45 3.61 15.74 13.64
N SER A 46 4.89 15.95 13.33
CA SER A 46 5.43 17.21 12.81
C SER A 46 4.80 17.55 11.46
N LEU A 47 4.71 16.59 10.54
CA LEU A 47 4.07 16.79 9.24
C LEU A 47 2.60 17.17 9.41
N LEU A 48 1.86 16.47 10.29
CA LEU A 48 0.47 16.81 10.58
C LEU A 48 0.33 18.24 11.13
N ALA A 49 1.18 18.63 12.07
CA ALA A 49 1.16 19.97 12.64
C ALA A 49 1.47 21.05 11.59
N LEU A 50 2.46 20.79 10.72
CA LEU A 50 2.82 21.65 9.60
C LEU A 50 1.69 21.76 8.57
N SER A 51 1.06 20.65 8.19
CA SER A 51 -0.04 20.66 7.23
C SER A 51 -1.23 21.48 7.73
N VAL A 52 -1.55 21.40 9.02
CA VAL A 52 -2.59 22.24 9.63
C VAL A 52 -2.16 23.70 9.65
N LEU A 53 -0.90 24.00 9.99
CA LEU A 53 -0.38 25.36 9.93
C LEU A 53 -0.46 25.95 8.51
N LEU A 54 -0.11 25.17 7.49
CA LEU A 54 -0.18 25.58 6.08
C LEU A 54 -1.63 25.80 5.60
N LEU A 55 -2.59 25.05 6.15
CA LEU A 55 -4.02 25.30 5.91
C LEU A 55 -4.47 26.65 6.50
N GLU A 56 -3.95 27.02 7.67
CA GLU A 56 -4.32 28.24 8.39
C GLU A 56 -3.58 29.49 7.88
N LEU A 57 -2.35 29.34 7.38
CA LEU A 57 -1.44 30.45 7.05
C LEU A 57 -1.99 31.48 6.04
N PRO A 58 -2.56 31.09 4.87
CA PRO A 58 -3.05 32.08 3.90
C PRO A 58 -4.17 32.95 4.45
N LEU A 59 -5.05 32.35 5.27
CA LEU A 59 -6.18 33.05 5.89
C LEU A 59 -5.75 33.85 7.12
N ALA A 60 -4.73 33.41 7.86
CA ALA A 60 -4.10 34.21 8.91
C ALA A 60 -3.49 35.50 8.34
N VAL A 61 -2.80 35.39 7.20
CA VAL A 61 -2.23 36.54 6.47
C VAL A 61 -3.33 37.44 5.92
N GLY A 62 -4.36 36.86 5.29
CA GLY A 62 -5.52 37.63 4.79
C GLY A 62 -6.30 38.34 5.91
N GLY A 63 -6.55 37.64 7.01
CA GLY A 63 -7.21 38.18 8.20
C GLY A 63 -6.40 39.30 8.87
N ARG A 64 -5.07 39.21 8.85
CA ARG A 64 -4.17 40.28 9.30
C ARG A 64 -4.30 41.54 8.44
N ILE A 65 -4.26 41.39 7.12
CA ILE A 65 -4.40 42.52 6.18
C ILE A 65 -5.78 43.20 6.35
N ALA A 66 -6.83 42.38 6.51
CA ALA A 66 -8.19 42.88 6.75
C ALA A 66 -8.31 43.61 8.10
N PHE A 67 -7.62 43.14 9.13
CA PHE A 67 -7.57 43.80 10.44
C PHE A 67 -6.93 45.19 10.38
N ASP A 68 -5.77 45.32 9.71
CA ASP A 68 -5.11 46.62 9.53
C ASP A 68 -5.98 47.62 8.77
N SER A 69 -6.72 47.11 7.78
CA SER A 69 -7.46 47.95 6.85
C SER A 69 -8.86 48.33 7.38
N PHE A 70 -9.47 47.50 8.23
CA PHE A 70 -10.86 47.65 8.65
C PHE A 70 -11.11 47.26 10.13
N PRO A 71 -10.54 48.00 11.10
CA PRO A 71 -10.62 47.65 12.52
C PRO A 71 -12.06 47.61 13.07
N GLN A 72 -13.00 48.34 12.47
CA GLN A 72 -14.41 48.37 12.88
C GLN A 72 -15.13 47.01 12.76
N TYR A 73 -14.58 46.03 12.03
CA TYR A 73 -15.15 44.68 11.89
C TYR A 73 -14.47 43.62 12.77
N LEU A 74 -13.70 44.04 13.78
CA LEU A 74 -12.94 43.21 14.73
C LEU A 74 -13.62 41.87 15.14
N PRO A 75 -14.87 41.83 15.61
CA PRO A 75 -15.53 40.57 15.98
C PRO A 75 -15.85 39.65 14.79
N ALA A 76 -16.18 40.23 13.63
CA ALA A 76 -16.43 39.48 12.40
C ALA A 76 -15.11 38.94 11.82
N LEU A 77 -14.01 39.68 11.97
CA LEU A 77 -12.67 39.25 11.58
C LEU A 77 -12.14 38.12 12.46
N ALA A 78 -12.55 38.04 13.74
CA ALA A 78 -12.23 36.93 14.64
C ALA A 78 -12.97 35.62 14.30
N MET A 79 -14.12 35.68 13.61
CA MET A 79 -14.88 34.48 13.22
C MET A 79 -14.12 33.59 12.23
N LEU A 80 -13.40 34.20 11.29
CA LEU A 80 -12.67 33.48 10.26
C LEU A 80 -11.58 32.53 10.81
N PRO A 81 -10.64 32.98 11.67
CA PRO A 81 -9.64 32.08 12.26
C PRO A 81 -10.25 31.05 13.22
N LEU A 82 -11.37 31.36 13.88
CA LEU A 82 -12.11 30.39 14.70
C LEU A 82 -12.82 29.32 13.86
N PHE A 83 -13.39 29.71 12.72
CA PHE A 83 -14.01 28.78 11.76
C PHE A 83 -13.01 27.73 11.27
N LEU A 84 -11.76 28.13 10.98
CA LEU A 84 -10.70 27.24 10.53
C LEU A 84 -10.34 26.14 11.54
N GLN A 85 -10.66 26.34 12.82
CA GLN A 85 -10.46 25.32 13.85
C GLN A 85 -11.35 24.09 13.61
N GLY A 86 -12.47 24.24 12.88
CA GLY A 86 -13.28 23.13 12.40
C GLY A 86 -12.54 22.24 11.38
N PRO A 87 -12.16 22.74 10.19
CA PRO A 87 -11.32 22.03 9.23
C PRO A 87 -10.00 21.49 9.80
N ALA A 88 -9.33 22.26 10.66
CA ALA A 88 -8.12 21.81 11.36
C ALA A 88 -8.42 20.58 12.25
N THR A 89 -9.50 20.64 13.04
CA THR A 89 -9.96 19.50 13.87
C THR A 89 -10.33 18.31 13.00
N TRP A 90 -11.06 18.53 11.89
CA TRP A 90 -11.46 17.50 10.95
C TRP A 90 -10.25 16.76 10.38
N PHE A 91 -9.28 17.50 9.81
CA PHE A 91 -8.09 16.94 9.18
C PHE A 91 -7.19 16.21 10.19
N ARG A 92 -7.00 16.79 11.39
CA ARG A 92 -6.26 16.14 12.48
C ARG A 92 -6.93 14.85 12.93
N HIS A 93 -8.26 14.84 13.06
CA HIS A 93 -8.97 13.64 13.49
C HIS A 93 -8.88 12.51 12.46
N MET A 94 -9.04 12.82 11.16
CA MET A 94 -8.84 11.86 10.06
C MET A 94 -7.46 11.22 10.12
N THR A 95 -6.45 12.07 10.19
CA THR A 95 -5.06 11.62 10.17
C THR A 95 -4.76 10.76 11.39
N LEU A 96 -5.07 11.23 12.60
CA LEU A 96 -4.75 10.51 13.84
C LEU A 96 -5.53 9.19 13.99
N PHE A 97 -6.78 9.16 13.52
CA PHE A 97 -7.55 7.93 13.52
C PHE A 97 -6.94 6.88 12.58
N GLY A 98 -6.50 7.28 11.38
CA GLY A 98 -5.91 6.36 10.40
C GLY A 98 -4.47 5.95 10.70
N VAL A 99 -3.63 6.87 11.17
CA VAL A 99 -2.16 6.65 11.25
C VAL A 99 -1.62 6.48 12.67
N SER A 100 -2.47 6.60 13.71
CA SER A 100 -2.07 6.37 15.11
C SER A 100 -2.84 5.23 15.75
N ARG A 101 -4.17 5.35 15.83
CA ARG A 101 -5.07 4.33 16.36
C ARG A 101 -6.48 4.59 15.87
N ALA A 102 -7.12 3.58 15.30
CA ALA A 102 -8.51 3.64 14.86
C ALA A 102 -9.51 3.61 16.02
N SER A 103 -9.46 4.62 16.90
CA SER A 103 -10.34 4.79 18.05
C SER A 103 -10.63 6.26 18.28
N HIS A 104 -11.90 6.66 18.08
CA HIS A 104 -12.31 8.04 18.34
C HIS A 104 -11.92 8.51 19.75
N ARG A 105 -12.13 7.65 20.76
CA ARG A 105 -11.82 7.99 22.17
C ARG A 105 -10.34 8.29 22.37
N ALA A 106 -9.46 7.44 21.81
CA ALA A 106 -8.01 7.63 21.94
C ALA A 106 -7.50 8.80 21.09
N SER A 107 -8.19 9.14 20.00
CA SER A 107 -7.76 10.21 19.09
C SER A 107 -8.27 11.60 19.48
N ILE A 108 -9.28 11.74 20.35
CA ILE A 108 -9.85 13.05 20.73
C ILE A 108 -8.78 13.99 21.30
N LEU A 109 -8.07 13.60 22.36
CA LEU A 109 -7.10 14.50 23.01
C LEU A 109 -5.95 14.92 22.06
N PRO A 110 -5.28 13.99 21.33
CA PRO A 110 -4.26 14.38 20.34
C PRO A 110 -4.82 15.25 19.20
N THR A 111 -6.08 15.07 18.81
CA THR A 111 -6.74 15.90 17.78
C THR A 111 -6.81 17.35 18.24
N LEU A 112 -7.22 17.57 19.50
CA LEU A 112 -7.56 18.89 20.03
C LEU A 112 -6.34 19.76 20.39
N VAL A 113 -5.12 19.20 20.49
CA VAL A 113 -3.92 19.95 20.91
C VAL A 113 -3.72 21.24 20.11
N GLN A 114 -3.70 21.16 18.79
CA GLN A 114 -3.46 22.32 17.93
C GLN A 114 -4.69 23.25 17.84
N PRO A 115 -5.91 22.74 17.58
CA PRO A 115 -7.05 23.64 17.37
C PRO A 115 -7.49 24.38 18.64
N VAL A 116 -7.38 23.74 19.81
CA VAL A 116 -7.69 24.40 21.08
C VAL A 116 -6.64 25.44 21.45
N ALA A 117 -5.34 25.13 21.25
CA ALA A 117 -4.28 26.11 21.50
C ALA A 117 -4.36 27.30 20.54
N ALA A 118 -4.68 27.08 19.26
CA ALA A 118 -4.91 28.15 18.28
C ALA A 118 -6.13 28.99 18.65
N THR A 119 -7.24 28.35 19.06
CA THR A 119 -8.41 29.05 19.59
C THR A 119 -8.05 29.96 20.76
N ALA A 120 -7.28 29.46 21.73
CA ALA A 120 -6.84 30.26 22.87
C ALA A 120 -6.01 31.48 22.44
N GLY A 121 -5.11 31.30 21.46
CA GLY A 121 -4.34 32.39 20.87
C GLY A 121 -5.23 33.42 20.17
N VAL A 122 -6.21 32.99 19.37
CA VAL A 122 -7.17 33.88 18.71
C VAL A 122 -7.96 34.68 19.74
N LEU A 123 -8.49 34.04 20.78
CA LEU A 123 -9.24 34.75 21.82
C LEU A 123 -8.36 35.73 22.62
N ALA A 124 -7.07 35.42 22.80
CA ALA A 124 -6.13 36.33 23.45
C ALA A 124 -5.84 37.58 22.61
N VAL A 125 -5.75 37.44 21.28
CA VAL A 125 -5.44 38.56 20.38
C VAL A 125 -6.68 39.41 20.07
N TYR A 126 -7.82 38.78 19.82
CA TYR A 126 -9.05 39.46 19.39
C TYR A 126 -9.99 39.83 20.54
N GLY A 127 -9.67 39.42 21.77
CA GLY A 127 -10.47 39.62 22.97
C GLY A 127 -11.47 38.49 23.17
N ALA A 128 -11.48 37.91 24.38
CA ALA A 128 -12.37 36.82 24.70
C ALA A 128 -13.80 37.32 24.97
N SER A 129 -14.79 36.66 24.37
CA SER A 129 -16.20 36.83 24.71
C SER A 129 -16.90 35.47 24.71
N VAL A 130 -18.05 35.39 25.40
CA VAL A 130 -18.86 34.17 25.45
C VAL A 130 -19.28 33.74 24.04
N SER A 131 -19.65 34.68 23.17
CA SER A 131 -20.07 34.37 21.80
C SER A 131 -18.93 33.80 20.95
N LEU A 132 -17.72 34.36 21.05
CA LEU A 132 -16.55 33.84 20.35
C LEU A 132 -16.15 32.45 20.86
N GLY A 133 -16.19 32.23 22.18
CA GLY A 133 -15.92 30.93 22.78
C GLY A 133 -16.92 29.85 22.33
N LEU A 134 -18.22 30.18 22.30
CA LEU A 134 -19.26 29.28 21.81
C LEU A 134 -19.10 28.98 20.32
N ALA A 135 -18.79 29.98 19.50
CA ALA A 135 -18.54 29.78 18.07
C ALA A 135 -17.37 28.82 17.84
N ALA A 136 -16.25 29.02 18.54
CA ALA A 136 -15.08 28.14 18.45
C ALA A 136 -15.43 26.70 18.85
N ALA A 137 -16.17 26.51 19.95
CA ALA A 137 -16.61 25.20 20.40
C ALA A 137 -17.50 24.51 19.35
N VAL A 138 -18.43 25.25 18.73
CA VAL A 138 -19.30 24.74 17.66
C VAL A 138 -18.47 24.33 16.44
N PHE A 139 -17.50 25.14 16.00
CA PHE A 139 -16.67 24.80 14.84
C PHE A 139 -15.80 23.57 15.07
N ILE A 140 -15.15 23.47 16.24
CA ILE A 140 -14.36 22.29 16.62
C ILE A 140 -15.25 21.05 16.69
N LEU A 141 -16.42 21.16 17.34
CA LEU A 141 -17.38 20.06 17.44
C LEU A 141 -17.85 19.60 16.06
N LEU A 142 -18.22 20.54 15.18
CA LEU A 142 -18.66 20.24 13.82
C LEU A 142 -17.53 19.56 13.03
N GLY A 143 -16.30 20.07 13.12
CA GLY A 143 -15.12 19.46 12.51
C GLY A 143 -14.93 18.01 12.94
N PHE A 144 -15.02 17.74 14.25
CA PHE A 144 -14.96 16.39 14.80
C PHE A 144 -16.13 15.50 14.33
N LEU A 145 -17.37 16.01 14.33
CA LEU A 145 -18.55 15.24 13.92
C LEU A 145 -18.49 14.88 12.44
N CYS A 146 -18.18 15.83 11.56
CA CYS A 146 -17.99 15.60 10.14
C CYS A 146 -16.92 14.55 9.89
N ALA A 147 -15.81 14.62 10.63
CA ALA A 147 -14.74 13.64 10.60
C ALA A 147 -15.26 12.25 11.00
N ALA A 148 -15.86 12.13 12.18
CA ALA A 148 -16.35 10.86 12.69
C ALA A 148 -17.41 10.23 11.79
N LEU A 149 -18.29 11.03 11.19
CA LEU A 149 -19.29 10.57 10.23
C LEU A 149 -18.64 10.06 8.94
N LEU A 150 -17.67 10.80 8.38
CA LEU A 150 -16.96 10.38 7.18
C LEU A 150 -16.19 9.09 7.40
N LEU A 151 -15.43 8.96 8.51
CA LEU A 151 -14.75 7.72 8.86
C LEU A 151 -15.72 6.56 8.97
N ARG A 152 -16.85 6.74 9.65
CA ARG A 152 -17.86 5.68 9.78
C ARG A 152 -18.44 5.31 8.43
N ALA A 153 -18.71 6.27 7.55
CA ALA A 153 -19.22 6.02 6.22
C ALA A 153 -18.21 5.26 5.36
N ALA A 154 -16.94 5.67 5.37
CA ALA A 154 -15.85 5.04 4.62
C ALA A 154 -15.51 3.63 5.12
N ASP A 155 -15.59 3.41 6.44
CA ASP A 155 -15.23 2.14 7.08
C ASP A 155 -16.39 1.12 7.07
N ARG A 156 -17.62 1.57 6.82
CA ARG A 156 -18.84 0.72 6.87
C ARG A 156 -18.81 -0.43 5.85
N PRO A 157 -18.44 -0.25 4.57
CA PRO A 157 -18.40 -1.35 3.60
C PRO A 157 -17.40 -2.42 4.01
N LEU A 158 -16.17 -2.03 4.37
CA LEU A 158 -15.11 -2.97 4.76
C LEU A 158 -15.45 -3.72 6.06
N ARG A 159 -16.06 -3.05 7.04
CA ARG A 159 -16.52 -3.72 8.27
C ARG A 159 -17.63 -4.72 8.02
N ARG A 160 -18.52 -4.44 7.06
CA ARG A 160 -19.62 -5.34 6.71
C ARG A 160 -19.10 -6.60 6.03
N GLU A 161 -18.18 -6.45 5.09
CA GLU A 161 -17.65 -7.56 4.31
C GLU A 161 -16.61 -8.36 5.11
N PHE A 162 -15.61 -7.67 5.66
CA PHE A 162 -14.43 -8.30 6.25
C PHE A 162 -14.43 -8.31 7.78
N ARG A 163 -15.50 -7.87 8.47
CA ARG A 163 -15.57 -7.81 9.95
C ARG A 163 -14.38 -7.09 10.61
N THR A 164 -13.63 -6.30 9.85
CA THR A 164 -12.44 -5.54 10.26
C THR A 164 -12.56 -4.12 9.73
N SER A 165 -11.98 -3.18 10.46
CA SER A 165 -11.92 -1.79 10.02
C SER A 165 -10.88 -1.63 8.91
N GLY A 166 -11.31 -1.22 7.72
CA GLY A 166 -10.41 -0.86 6.64
C GLY A 166 -9.48 0.30 7.02
N VAL A 167 -10.02 1.28 7.75
CA VAL A 167 -9.21 2.42 8.23
C VAL A 167 -8.17 1.97 9.25
N ALA A 168 -8.47 0.95 10.07
CA ALA A 168 -7.46 0.40 10.99
C ALA A 168 -6.32 -0.32 10.27
N LEU A 169 -6.54 -0.84 9.05
CA LEU A 169 -5.49 -1.49 8.25
C LEU A 169 -4.49 -0.51 7.63
N ILE A 170 -4.82 0.79 7.55
CA ILE A 170 -3.92 1.82 7.01
C ILE A 170 -2.60 1.83 7.79
N ARG A 171 -2.67 1.75 9.12
CA ARG A 171 -1.46 1.81 9.95
C ARG A 171 -0.57 0.57 9.79
N PRO A 172 -1.07 -0.67 9.96
CA PRO A 172 -0.29 -1.87 9.67
C PRO A 172 0.27 -1.89 8.24
N MET A 173 -0.49 -1.44 7.25
CA MET A 173 0.00 -1.32 5.86
C MET A 173 1.18 -0.34 5.78
N LEU A 174 1.07 0.84 6.39
CA LEU A 174 2.17 1.81 6.40
C LEU A 174 3.40 1.29 7.15
N ASP A 175 3.23 0.59 8.27
CA ASP A 175 4.32 0.02 9.06
C ASP A 175 4.99 -1.16 8.33
N HIS A 176 4.22 -1.95 7.58
CA HIS A 176 4.74 -3.00 6.70
C HIS A 176 5.54 -2.41 5.53
N VAL A 177 4.93 -1.52 4.76
CA VAL A 177 5.54 -0.99 3.52
C VAL A 177 6.77 -0.13 3.82
N ASN A 178 6.69 0.76 4.82
CA ASN A 178 7.77 1.70 5.11
C ASN A 178 8.79 1.17 6.13
N GLY A 179 8.32 0.42 7.14
CA GLY A 179 9.13 -0.01 8.27
C GLY A 179 9.54 -1.49 8.23
N ARG A 180 8.93 -2.30 7.34
CA ARG A 180 9.03 -3.76 7.35
C ARG A 180 8.76 -4.35 8.75
N ASP A 181 7.84 -3.74 9.50
CA ASP A 181 7.54 -4.14 10.88
C ASP A 181 6.97 -5.58 10.89
N PRO A 182 7.58 -6.52 11.63
CA PRO A 182 7.13 -7.91 11.65
C PRO A 182 5.75 -8.11 12.28
N ALA A 183 5.37 -7.31 13.28
CA ALA A 183 4.06 -7.39 13.91
C ALA A 183 2.97 -6.86 12.98
N ALA A 184 3.22 -5.74 12.31
CA ALA A 184 2.33 -5.20 11.29
C ALA A 184 2.16 -6.18 10.12
N THR A 185 3.25 -6.82 9.69
CA THR A 185 3.21 -7.88 8.67
C THR A 185 2.30 -9.02 9.11
N ARG A 186 2.47 -9.55 10.34
CA ARG A 186 1.62 -10.62 10.86
C ARG A 186 0.14 -10.22 10.92
N GLU A 187 -0.17 -9.01 11.38
CA GLU A 187 -1.56 -8.51 11.42
C GLU A 187 -2.20 -8.48 10.02
N LEU A 188 -1.45 -8.05 9.00
CA LEU A 188 -1.92 -8.07 7.61
C LEU A 188 -2.09 -9.51 7.10
N GLU A 189 -1.13 -10.40 7.37
CA GLU A 189 -1.21 -11.81 6.96
C GLU A 189 -2.40 -12.52 7.60
N GLU A 190 -2.66 -12.29 8.89
CA GLU A 190 -3.85 -12.80 9.59
C GLU A 190 -5.14 -12.26 8.98
N PHE A 191 -5.17 -10.97 8.63
CA PHE A 191 -6.30 -10.35 7.96
C PHE A 191 -6.58 -11.00 6.59
N PHE A 192 -5.58 -11.12 5.73
CA PHE A 192 -5.74 -11.70 4.40
C PHE A 192 -6.06 -13.19 4.46
N SER A 193 -5.34 -13.95 5.30
CA SER A 193 -5.52 -15.41 5.44
C SER A 193 -6.94 -15.79 5.87
N ARG A 194 -7.64 -14.92 6.61
CA ARG A 194 -9.02 -15.18 7.06
C ARG A 194 -10.04 -15.24 5.93
N PHE A 195 -9.78 -14.60 4.80
CA PHE A 195 -10.68 -14.58 3.63
C PHE A 195 -10.12 -15.36 2.45
N SER A 196 -8.91 -15.91 2.59
CA SER A 196 -8.31 -16.74 1.56
C SER A 196 -9.05 -18.07 1.43
N ILE A 197 -9.08 -18.57 0.20
CA ILE A 197 -9.67 -19.85 -0.15
C ILE A 197 -8.52 -20.82 -0.46
N PRO A 198 -8.56 -22.07 0.04
CA PRO A 198 -7.56 -23.06 -0.34
C PRO A 198 -7.52 -23.29 -1.85
N ALA A 199 -6.34 -23.23 -2.44
CA ALA A 199 -6.11 -23.48 -3.87
C ALA A 199 -4.99 -24.49 -4.07
N ASN A 200 -5.12 -25.33 -5.09
CA ASN A 200 -4.06 -26.25 -5.52
C ASN A 200 -3.24 -25.58 -6.62
N LEU A 201 -2.03 -25.19 -6.30
CA LEU A 201 -1.13 -24.50 -7.21
C LEU A 201 -0.17 -25.49 -7.87
N ARG A 202 0.29 -25.16 -9.07
CA ARG A 202 1.35 -25.92 -9.75
C ARG A 202 2.68 -25.21 -9.58
N VAL A 203 3.71 -26.00 -9.33
CA VAL A 203 5.10 -25.53 -9.32
C VAL A 203 5.85 -26.39 -10.32
N ARG A 204 6.53 -25.76 -11.27
CA ARG A 204 7.45 -26.44 -12.19
C ARG A 204 8.86 -25.91 -11.99
N LEU A 205 9.85 -26.78 -12.13
CA LEU A 205 11.25 -26.44 -12.02
C LEU A 205 12.00 -27.03 -13.20
N LEU A 206 12.69 -26.19 -13.96
CA LEU A 206 13.61 -26.61 -15.00
C LEU A 206 15.02 -26.35 -14.50
N THR A 207 15.88 -27.36 -14.51
CA THR A 207 17.26 -27.25 -14.04
C THR A 207 18.22 -27.47 -15.19
N PHE A 208 19.31 -26.69 -15.21
CA PHE A 208 20.40 -26.81 -16.15
C PHE A 208 21.63 -27.31 -15.39
N PRO A 209 21.83 -28.64 -15.32
CA PRO A 209 22.97 -29.21 -14.64
C PRO A 209 24.28 -28.95 -15.38
N GLY A 210 25.35 -28.76 -14.61
CA GLY A 210 26.73 -28.83 -15.07
C GLY A 210 27.42 -30.10 -14.55
N PRO A 211 28.74 -30.22 -14.73
CA PRO A 211 29.49 -31.43 -14.38
C PRO A 211 29.34 -31.88 -12.90
N ASP A 212 29.34 -30.94 -11.96
CA ASP A 212 29.37 -31.25 -10.52
C ASP A 212 28.19 -30.68 -9.72
N ARG A 213 27.36 -29.85 -10.36
CA ARG A 213 26.24 -29.13 -9.71
C ARG A 213 25.26 -28.55 -10.72
N VAL A 214 24.08 -28.18 -10.24
CA VAL A 214 23.15 -27.32 -10.98
C VAL A 214 23.76 -25.94 -11.22
N ARG A 215 23.80 -25.49 -12.48
CA ARG A 215 24.33 -24.17 -12.85
C ARG A 215 23.24 -23.10 -12.85
N ALA A 216 22.04 -23.44 -13.28
CA ALA A 216 20.90 -22.55 -13.29
C ALA A 216 19.59 -23.32 -13.12
N SER A 217 18.57 -22.64 -12.62
CA SER A 217 17.21 -23.16 -12.52
C SER A 217 16.20 -22.10 -12.96
N ILE A 218 15.13 -22.52 -13.61
CA ILE A 218 13.95 -21.69 -13.88
C ILE A 218 12.80 -22.27 -13.04
N ALA A 219 12.38 -21.53 -12.02
CA ALA A 219 11.24 -21.89 -11.19
C ALA A 219 10.00 -21.17 -11.70
N LEU A 220 8.94 -21.92 -11.92
CA LEU A 220 7.66 -21.46 -12.47
C LEU A 220 6.53 -21.81 -11.48
N PRO A 221 6.46 -21.11 -10.32
CA PRO A 221 5.32 -21.24 -9.42
C PRO A 221 4.12 -20.47 -9.99
N THR A 222 2.96 -21.12 -10.09
CA THR A 222 1.71 -20.47 -10.48
C THR A 222 1.14 -19.64 -9.32
N VAL A 223 1.81 -18.51 -9.05
CA VAL A 223 1.56 -17.59 -7.95
C VAL A 223 1.79 -16.17 -8.46
N HIS A 224 0.85 -15.28 -8.18
CA HIS A 224 1.02 -13.87 -8.52
C HIS A 224 1.91 -13.17 -7.48
N PRO A 225 2.92 -12.37 -7.91
CA PRO A 225 3.74 -11.58 -7.00
C PRO A 225 2.92 -10.39 -6.49
N GLY A 226 2.17 -10.59 -5.40
CA GLY A 226 1.23 -9.61 -4.86
C GLY A 226 1.79 -8.19 -4.64
N PRO A 227 0.94 -7.17 -4.51
CA PRO A 227 1.34 -5.77 -4.65
C PRO A 227 1.98 -5.15 -3.40
N PHE A 228 2.01 -5.87 -2.27
CA PHE A 228 2.31 -5.30 -0.95
C PHE A 228 3.73 -5.60 -0.48
N ALA A 229 4.71 -4.93 -1.09
CA ALA A 229 6.12 -4.94 -0.69
C ALA A 229 6.71 -6.35 -0.49
N SER A 230 6.74 -6.87 0.75
CA SER A 230 7.29 -8.20 1.04
C SER A 230 6.28 -9.17 1.65
N LEU A 231 5.01 -8.77 1.73
CA LEU A 231 3.90 -9.57 2.24
C LEU A 231 3.67 -10.80 1.36
N GLY A 232 3.27 -11.93 1.94
CA GLY A 232 2.76 -13.05 1.14
C GLY A 232 3.75 -13.55 0.08
N ALA A 233 3.33 -13.51 -1.18
CA ALA A 233 4.16 -13.85 -2.35
C ALA A 233 4.98 -12.69 -2.94
N SER A 234 4.81 -11.43 -2.48
CA SER A 234 5.58 -10.29 -3.00
C SER A 234 7.10 -10.52 -2.89
N ASP A 235 7.90 -9.94 -3.79
CA ASP A 235 9.32 -10.27 -3.97
C ASP A 235 9.58 -11.76 -4.29
N LEU A 236 8.65 -12.40 -5.02
CA LEU A 236 8.65 -13.84 -5.35
C LEU A 236 10.01 -14.37 -5.83
N PRO A 237 10.72 -13.71 -6.78
CA PRO A 237 12.01 -14.21 -7.26
C PRO A 237 13.05 -14.34 -6.15
N ARG A 238 13.12 -13.35 -5.24
CA ARG A 238 14.06 -13.37 -4.12
C ARG A 238 13.75 -14.53 -3.16
N LYS A 239 12.48 -14.70 -2.79
CA LYS A 239 12.06 -15.74 -1.82
C LYS A 239 12.34 -17.16 -2.34
N VAL A 240 12.02 -17.42 -3.60
CA VAL A 240 12.31 -18.72 -4.22
C VAL A 240 13.82 -18.94 -4.37
N ALA A 241 14.59 -17.94 -4.81
CA ALA A 241 16.04 -18.04 -4.94
C ALA A 241 16.73 -18.30 -3.59
N GLU A 242 16.35 -17.57 -2.54
CA GLU A 242 16.85 -17.78 -1.17
C GLU A 242 16.51 -19.20 -0.69
N ARG A 243 15.29 -19.66 -0.94
CA ARG A 243 14.86 -20.99 -0.51
C ARG A 243 15.53 -22.10 -1.30
N LEU A 244 15.88 -21.94 -2.57
CA LEU A 244 16.67 -22.94 -3.31
C LEU A 244 18.15 -22.92 -2.91
N GLY A 245 18.67 -21.75 -2.55
CA GLY A 245 20.05 -21.55 -2.10
C GLY A 245 21.07 -21.95 -3.18
N SER A 246 22.28 -22.33 -2.76
CA SER A 246 23.36 -22.71 -3.68
C SER A 246 23.04 -23.94 -4.54
N GLY A 247 22.13 -24.81 -4.10
CA GLY A 247 21.71 -25.99 -4.85
C GLY A 247 20.95 -25.67 -6.13
N GLY A 248 20.31 -24.50 -6.22
CA GLY A 248 19.57 -24.07 -7.42
C GLY A 248 20.44 -23.41 -8.50
N GLY A 249 21.72 -23.17 -8.24
CA GLY A 249 22.58 -22.35 -9.11
C GLY A 249 22.04 -20.92 -9.26
N THR A 250 22.12 -20.36 -10.47
CA THR A 250 21.43 -19.10 -10.80
C THR A 250 19.92 -19.35 -10.97
N VAL A 251 19.10 -18.80 -10.09
CA VAL A 251 17.65 -19.01 -10.09
C VAL A 251 16.93 -17.89 -10.84
N PHE A 252 16.17 -18.25 -11.87
CA PHE A 252 15.24 -17.39 -12.59
C PHE A 252 13.82 -17.72 -12.17
N VAL A 253 13.02 -16.69 -11.93
CA VAL A 253 11.60 -16.83 -11.57
C VAL A 253 10.81 -15.86 -12.44
N PRO A 254 10.57 -16.21 -13.71
CA PRO A 254 9.79 -15.35 -14.59
C PRO A 254 8.33 -15.32 -14.14
N HIS A 255 7.58 -14.36 -14.66
CA HIS A 255 6.13 -14.35 -14.46
C HIS A 255 5.52 -15.61 -15.07
N THR A 256 4.54 -16.19 -14.39
CA THR A 256 3.74 -17.30 -14.91
C THR A 256 2.31 -16.82 -15.07
N PRO A 257 1.52 -17.43 -15.96
CA PRO A 257 0.11 -17.09 -16.04
C PRO A 257 -0.61 -17.29 -14.71
N CYS A 258 -0.98 -16.17 -14.10
CA CYS A 258 -1.72 -16.07 -12.86
C CYS A 258 -2.39 -14.69 -12.84
N ASP A 259 -3.45 -14.58 -12.07
CA ASP A 259 -4.17 -13.36 -11.77
C ASP A 259 -4.09 -13.09 -10.26
N HIS A 260 -4.66 -11.97 -9.82
CA HIS A 260 -4.65 -11.56 -8.42
C HIS A 260 -5.42 -12.51 -7.48
N ASP A 261 -6.20 -13.46 -7.99
CA ASP A 261 -6.82 -14.51 -7.17
C ASP A 261 -5.76 -15.46 -6.57
N LEU A 262 -4.54 -15.46 -7.13
CA LEU A 262 -3.41 -16.28 -6.69
C LEU A 262 -2.37 -15.51 -5.86
N ASP A 263 -2.77 -14.38 -5.28
CA ASP A 263 -1.98 -13.68 -4.26
C ASP A 263 -1.94 -14.49 -2.96
N LEU A 264 -0.75 -14.98 -2.59
CA LEU A 264 -0.61 -15.72 -1.33
C LEU A 264 -0.79 -14.78 -0.13
N PRO A 265 -1.60 -15.15 0.87
CA PRO A 265 -1.95 -14.26 1.96
C PRO A 265 -0.84 -14.09 3.00
N SER A 266 0.12 -15.01 3.06
CA SER A 266 1.12 -15.04 4.12
C SER A 266 2.46 -15.62 3.68
N ARG A 267 3.51 -15.31 4.44
CA ARG A 267 4.82 -15.95 4.31
C ARG A 267 4.75 -17.45 4.51
N ALA A 268 3.90 -17.94 5.41
CA ALA A 268 3.76 -19.37 5.65
C ALA A 268 3.26 -20.12 4.39
N GLU A 269 2.33 -19.53 3.63
CA GLU A 269 1.89 -20.10 2.36
C GLU A 269 2.99 -19.98 1.28
N MET A 270 3.72 -18.87 1.25
CA MET A 270 4.89 -18.72 0.36
C MET A 270 6.03 -19.70 0.68
N ASP A 271 6.21 -20.05 1.95
CA ASP A 271 7.20 -21.04 2.38
C ASP A 271 6.83 -22.43 1.85
N ARG A 272 5.54 -22.77 1.74
CA ARG A 272 5.10 -24.03 1.11
C ARG A 272 5.43 -24.07 -0.37
N VAL A 273 5.23 -22.97 -1.10
CA VAL A 273 5.58 -22.88 -2.53
C VAL A 273 7.09 -23.00 -2.72
N SER A 274 7.86 -22.27 -1.91
CA SER A 274 9.32 -22.32 -1.98
C SER A 274 9.87 -23.69 -1.55
N GLN A 275 9.20 -24.37 -0.59
CA GLN A 275 9.52 -25.74 -0.21
C GLN A 275 9.23 -26.71 -1.36
N ALA A 276 8.11 -26.58 -2.07
CA ALA A 276 7.80 -27.41 -3.22
C ALA A 276 8.87 -27.27 -4.33
N CYS A 277 9.39 -26.06 -4.57
CA CYS A 277 10.53 -25.86 -5.47
C CYS A 277 11.78 -26.64 -5.00
N ARG A 278 12.07 -26.61 -3.70
CA ARG A 278 13.22 -27.34 -3.11
C ARG A 278 13.02 -28.84 -3.19
N ASP A 279 11.83 -29.36 -2.91
CA ASP A 279 11.52 -30.79 -3.02
C ASP A 279 11.66 -31.29 -4.47
N LEU A 280 11.28 -30.47 -5.46
CA LEU A 280 11.50 -30.76 -6.88
C LEU A 280 13.00 -30.82 -7.22
N LEU A 281 13.79 -29.89 -6.68
CA LEU A 281 15.24 -29.89 -6.86
C LEU A 281 15.88 -31.14 -6.22
N ASP A 282 15.49 -31.49 -5.00
CA ASP A 282 16.07 -32.62 -4.25
C ASP A 282 15.76 -33.97 -4.94
N ARG A 283 14.61 -34.09 -5.62
CA ARG A 283 14.27 -35.27 -6.45
C ARG A 283 15.19 -35.49 -7.64
N LEU A 284 15.82 -34.43 -8.16
CA LEU A 284 16.77 -34.51 -9.26
C LEU A 284 18.19 -34.93 -8.79
N GLY A 285 18.44 -34.92 -7.48
CA GLY A 285 19.70 -35.32 -6.86
C GLY A 285 20.79 -34.22 -6.86
N PRO A 286 21.79 -34.32 -5.97
CA PRO A 286 22.78 -33.26 -5.73
C PRO A 286 23.78 -33.05 -6.88
N SER A 287 24.06 -34.08 -7.68
CA SER A 287 24.93 -33.95 -8.87
C SER A 287 24.19 -33.38 -10.08
N GLY A 288 22.86 -33.47 -10.11
CA GLY A 288 22.06 -33.14 -11.28
C GLY A 288 22.49 -33.93 -12.53
N GLU A 289 23.08 -35.12 -12.37
CA GLU A 289 23.50 -35.96 -13.50
C GLU A 289 22.28 -36.40 -14.32
N VAL A 290 21.88 -35.56 -15.26
CA VAL A 290 20.88 -35.87 -16.27
C VAL A 290 21.64 -36.13 -17.55
N ALA A 291 21.30 -37.23 -18.24
CA ALA A 291 21.84 -37.49 -19.57
C ALA A 291 21.61 -36.25 -20.45
N PRO A 292 22.59 -35.86 -21.30
CA PRO A 292 22.42 -34.70 -22.17
C PRO A 292 21.12 -34.81 -22.96
N VAL A 293 20.22 -33.83 -22.78
CA VAL A 293 18.96 -33.76 -23.51
C VAL A 293 19.13 -32.90 -24.75
N ARG A 294 18.40 -33.23 -25.81
CA ARG A 294 18.37 -32.41 -27.03
C ARG A 294 17.53 -31.16 -26.79
N ALA A 295 18.00 -30.04 -27.30
CA ALA A 295 17.23 -28.80 -27.38
C ALA A 295 16.81 -28.55 -28.84
N SER A 296 15.53 -28.25 -29.07
CA SER A 296 15.07 -27.79 -30.38
C SER A 296 15.48 -26.33 -30.62
N PRO A 297 15.40 -25.83 -31.86
CA PRO A 297 15.28 -24.39 -32.11
C PRO A 297 14.06 -23.81 -31.40
N LEU A 298 14.11 -22.51 -31.09
CA LEU A 298 12.92 -21.76 -30.69
C LEU A 298 12.01 -21.59 -31.91
N VAL A 299 10.76 -22.02 -31.81
CA VAL A 299 9.78 -21.97 -32.91
C VAL A 299 8.58 -21.10 -32.53
N THR A 300 7.97 -20.50 -33.55
CA THR A 300 6.66 -19.84 -33.44
C THR A 300 5.68 -20.67 -34.29
N PRO A 301 4.57 -21.17 -33.72
CA PRO A 301 3.73 -22.15 -34.41
C PRO A 301 3.04 -21.59 -35.66
N ARG A 302 2.76 -20.28 -35.70
CA ARG A 302 2.17 -19.57 -36.85
C ARG A 302 2.40 -18.07 -36.77
N GLU A 303 2.25 -17.39 -37.90
CA GLU A 303 2.22 -15.92 -37.96
C GLU A 303 1.09 -15.37 -37.07
N GLY A 304 1.40 -14.37 -36.24
CA GLY A 304 0.47 -13.80 -35.25
C GLY A 304 0.27 -14.61 -33.97
N SER A 305 0.97 -15.73 -33.78
CA SER A 305 1.00 -16.45 -32.50
C SER A 305 1.66 -15.62 -31.40
N LEU A 306 1.06 -15.63 -30.20
CA LEU A 306 1.63 -15.02 -29.01
C LEU A 306 2.67 -15.94 -28.35
N ALA A 307 2.58 -17.25 -28.61
CA ALA A 307 3.46 -18.25 -28.02
C ALA A 307 4.69 -18.52 -28.88
N ARG A 308 5.84 -18.68 -28.22
CA ARG A 308 7.10 -19.22 -28.76
C ARG A 308 7.48 -20.43 -27.92
N ALA A 309 7.92 -21.52 -28.54
CA ALA A 309 8.20 -22.76 -27.84
C ALA A 309 9.60 -23.29 -28.17
N GLN A 310 10.26 -23.84 -27.16
CA GLN A 310 11.49 -24.59 -27.30
C GLN A 310 11.37 -25.89 -26.51
N VAL A 311 11.64 -27.03 -27.16
CA VAL A 311 11.65 -28.34 -26.50
C VAL A 311 13.03 -28.59 -25.93
N LEU A 312 13.08 -28.99 -24.67
CA LEU A 312 14.25 -29.36 -23.88
C LEU A 312 14.00 -30.77 -23.33
N GLY A 313 14.50 -31.80 -24.03
CA GLY A 313 14.22 -33.19 -23.68
C GLY A 313 12.74 -33.53 -23.82
N ASP A 314 12.10 -33.88 -22.70
CA ASP A 314 10.67 -34.21 -22.57
C ASP A 314 9.80 -33.03 -22.15
N THR A 315 10.40 -31.83 -22.04
CA THR A 315 9.72 -30.61 -21.57
C THR A 315 9.70 -29.54 -22.67
N ALA A 316 8.54 -28.95 -22.93
CA ALA A 316 8.39 -27.76 -23.76
C ALA A 316 8.37 -26.51 -22.90
N LEU A 317 9.39 -25.65 -23.04
CA LEU A 317 9.37 -24.28 -22.52
C LEU A 317 8.59 -23.39 -23.50
N VAL A 318 7.45 -22.88 -23.06
CA VAL A 318 6.58 -22.02 -23.85
C VAL A 318 6.57 -20.64 -23.24
N VAL A 319 6.92 -19.63 -24.02
CA VAL A 319 6.89 -18.22 -23.63
C VAL A 319 5.80 -17.52 -24.42
N VAL A 320 4.83 -16.94 -23.71
CA VAL A 320 3.76 -16.14 -24.29
C VAL A 320 4.15 -14.68 -24.20
N THR A 321 4.09 -13.95 -25.31
CA THR A 321 4.29 -12.50 -25.35
C THR A 321 3.19 -11.84 -26.17
N GLN A 322 2.64 -10.75 -25.66
CA GLN A 322 1.68 -9.93 -26.42
C GLN A 322 2.35 -8.72 -27.08
N ALA A 323 3.65 -8.52 -26.88
CA ALA A 323 4.40 -7.45 -27.50
C ALA A 323 4.28 -7.49 -29.04
N PRO A 324 4.09 -6.35 -29.71
CA PRO A 324 4.10 -4.98 -29.16
C PRO A 324 2.74 -4.51 -28.60
N GLY A 325 1.70 -5.35 -28.61
CA GLY A 325 0.41 -5.04 -28.00
C GLY A 325 0.48 -5.02 -26.47
N PRO A 326 -0.48 -4.38 -25.80
CA PRO A 326 -0.51 -4.31 -24.35
C PRO A 326 -0.71 -5.70 -23.72
N THR A 327 -0.05 -5.96 -22.60
CA THR A 327 -0.21 -7.17 -21.79
C THR A 327 -0.86 -6.84 -20.45
N ASP A 328 -1.82 -7.66 -20.05
CA ASP A 328 -2.25 -7.83 -18.66
C ASP A 328 -2.17 -9.32 -18.30
N ASP A 329 -2.48 -9.66 -17.06
CA ASP A 329 -2.39 -11.03 -16.54
C ASP A 329 -3.18 -12.05 -17.37
N ILE A 330 -2.60 -13.22 -17.59
CA ILE A 330 -3.29 -14.35 -18.22
C ILE A 330 -3.99 -15.14 -17.10
N ALA A 331 -5.32 -15.13 -17.10
CA ALA A 331 -6.11 -15.80 -16.08
C ALA A 331 -5.68 -17.28 -15.91
N PHE A 332 -5.59 -17.73 -14.66
CA PHE A 332 -5.09 -19.08 -14.35
C PHE A 332 -5.84 -20.17 -15.12
N SER A 333 -7.16 -20.04 -15.22
CA SER A 333 -8.03 -21.01 -15.90
C SER A 333 -7.71 -21.17 -17.39
N VAL A 334 -7.36 -20.09 -18.08
CA VAL A 334 -6.99 -20.10 -19.50
C VAL A 334 -5.67 -20.84 -19.68
N ALA A 335 -4.68 -20.50 -18.86
CA ALA A 335 -3.37 -21.13 -18.91
C ALA A 335 -3.40 -22.60 -18.49
N ASP A 336 -4.12 -22.97 -17.43
CA ASP A 336 -4.25 -24.36 -16.96
C ASP A 336 -4.87 -25.24 -18.06
N ARG A 337 -5.89 -24.72 -18.76
CA ARG A 337 -6.50 -25.41 -19.91
C ARG A 337 -5.51 -25.57 -21.06
N ALA A 338 -4.85 -24.50 -21.48
CA ALA A 338 -3.89 -24.53 -22.58
C ALA A 338 -2.74 -25.51 -22.30
N VAL A 339 -2.19 -25.49 -21.08
CA VAL A 339 -1.14 -26.41 -20.62
C VAL A 339 -1.62 -27.86 -20.68
N ARG A 340 -2.79 -28.19 -20.12
CA ARG A 340 -3.32 -29.56 -20.15
C ARG A 340 -3.56 -30.07 -21.57
N GLU A 341 -4.07 -29.22 -22.45
CA GLU A 341 -4.33 -29.58 -23.85
C GLU A 341 -3.04 -29.81 -24.63
N ALA A 342 -2.03 -28.96 -24.41
CA ALA A 342 -0.71 -29.12 -25.01
C ALA A 342 0.01 -30.37 -24.49
N GLU A 343 -0.02 -30.64 -23.18
CA GLU A 343 0.55 -31.86 -22.57
C GLU A 343 -0.12 -33.12 -23.14
N ALA A 344 -1.45 -33.14 -23.22
CA ALA A 344 -2.20 -34.29 -23.72
C ALA A 344 -1.95 -34.58 -25.22
N ARG A 345 -1.77 -33.54 -26.05
CA ARG A 345 -1.54 -33.70 -27.49
C ARG A 345 -0.10 -34.03 -27.84
N SER A 346 0.86 -33.46 -27.12
CA SER A 346 2.29 -33.60 -27.43
C SER A 346 2.96 -34.73 -26.68
N GLY A 347 2.43 -35.13 -25.52
CA GLY A 347 3.11 -36.04 -24.59
C GLY A 347 4.30 -35.39 -23.86
N LEU A 348 4.54 -34.09 -24.05
CA LEU A 348 5.60 -33.33 -23.38
C LEU A 348 5.05 -32.67 -22.12
N ALA A 349 5.87 -32.52 -21.09
CA ALA A 349 5.57 -31.62 -19.98
C ALA A 349 5.63 -30.16 -20.47
N VAL A 350 4.70 -29.29 -20.06
CA VAL A 350 4.66 -27.91 -20.54
C VAL A 350 5.00 -26.93 -19.43
N ALA A 351 6.05 -26.16 -19.65
CA ALA A 351 6.53 -25.08 -18.79
C ALA A 351 6.14 -23.73 -19.41
N LEU A 352 5.05 -23.14 -18.92
CA LEU A 352 4.48 -21.92 -19.50
C LEU A 352 4.96 -20.68 -18.74
N VAL A 353 5.49 -19.73 -19.48
CA VAL A 353 5.95 -18.41 -19.03
C VAL A 353 5.05 -17.35 -19.67
N ASP A 354 4.55 -16.45 -18.84
CA ASP A 354 4.00 -15.19 -19.32
C ASP A 354 5.15 -14.19 -19.37
N ALA A 355 5.49 -13.68 -20.55
CA ALA A 355 6.57 -12.72 -20.70
C ALA A 355 6.27 -11.40 -20.00
N HIS A 356 4.98 -11.04 -19.89
CA HIS A 356 4.51 -9.83 -19.21
C HIS A 356 5.32 -8.56 -19.56
N ASN A 357 5.72 -8.46 -20.83
CA ASN A 357 6.79 -7.57 -21.30
C ASN A 357 6.29 -6.36 -22.10
N SER A 358 4.99 -6.07 -22.06
CA SER A 358 4.37 -4.95 -22.78
C SER A 358 3.21 -4.37 -21.98
N TYR A 359 3.41 -4.16 -20.68
CA TYR A 359 2.35 -3.72 -19.77
C TYR A 359 1.85 -2.31 -20.09
N ILE A 360 0.53 -2.16 -20.22
CA ILE A 360 -0.16 -0.87 -20.24
C ILE A 360 -1.24 -0.91 -19.17
N LYS A 361 -1.30 0.14 -18.36
CA LYS A 361 -2.28 0.27 -17.29
C LYS A 361 -3.72 0.26 -17.84
N ASP A 362 -4.63 -0.43 -17.15
CA ASP A 362 -6.08 -0.42 -17.38
C ASP A 362 -6.57 -1.18 -18.63
N LEU A 363 -5.85 -2.22 -19.08
CA LEU A 363 -6.30 -3.10 -20.18
C LEU A 363 -7.27 -4.21 -19.71
N GLY A 364 -7.04 -4.76 -18.50
CA GLY A 364 -7.78 -5.86 -17.91
C GLY A 364 -7.26 -7.24 -18.32
N ASP A 365 -7.41 -8.21 -17.43
CA ASP A 365 -6.90 -9.58 -17.57
C ASP A 365 -7.39 -10.29 -18.85
N ILE A 366 -6.54 -11.16 -19.41
CA ILE A 366 -6.96 -12.10 -20.46
C ILE A 366 -7.82 -13.19 -19.81
N SER A 367 -9.12 -12.93 -19.81
CA SER A 367 -10.13 -13.83 -19.30
C SER A 367 -10.55 -14.90 -20.32
N TYR A 368 -11.12 -15.98 -19.81
CA TYR A 368 -11.73 -17.03 -20.63
C TYR A 368 -12.80 -16.47 -21.58
N GLY A 369 -12.81 -16.94 -22.82
CA GLY A 369 -13.78 -16.53 -23.85
C GLY A 369 -13.46 -15.22 -24.56
N THR A 370 -12.30 -14.59 -24.30
CA THR A 370 -11.84 -13.43 -25.07
C THR A 370 -11.13 -13.85 -26.36
N PRO A 371 -11.17 -13.04 -27.44
CA PRO A 371 -10.42 -13.34 -28.67
C PRO A 371 -8.91 -13.46 -28.46
N VAL A 372 -8.38 -12.80 -27.43
CA VAL A 372 -6.95 -12.90 -27.06
C VAL A 372 -6.65 -14.26 -26.46
N ALA A 373 -7.54 -14.80 -25.62
CA ALA A 373 -7.41 -16.14 -25.05
C ALA A 373 -7.40 -17.24 -26.12
N GLU A 374 -8.14 -17.08 -27.23
CA GLU A 374 -8.13 -18.03 -28.36
C GLU A 374 -6.82 -18.05 -29.16
N ARG A 375 -5.94 -17.05 -28.97
CA ARG A 375 -4.63 -17.00 -29.64
C ARG A 375 -3.52 -17.70 -28.85
N LEU A 376 -3.78 -18.06 -27.59
CA LEU A 376 -2.91 -18.88 -26.74
C LEU A 376 -3.08 -20.35 -27.08
#